data_AF-A0A5Y9ZNA9-F1
#
_entry.id   AF-A0A5Y9ZNA9-F1
#
_cell.length_a   1.000
_cell.length_b   1.000
_cell.length_c   1.000
_cell.angle_alpha   90.00
_cell.angle_beta   90.00
_cell.angle_gamma   90.00
#
_symmetry.space_group_name_H-M   'P 1'
#
loop_
_entity.id
_entity.type
_entity.pdbx_description
1 polymer ?
#
loop_
_entity_poly.entity_id
_entity_poly.type
_entity_poly.pdbx_seq_one_letter_code
_entity_poly.pdbx_strand_id
1 'polypeptide(L)'
;MQEYTFALKIGEDYLISPMEINLDKTLFSYCDIESAQELSLLKKTNFIEAIKKDYEKFSLNKPKPLGAIFNDCILRRLHNKEH
;
A
#
# COMPACT_ATOMS: atom_id res chain seq x y z
N MET A 1 -1.32 16.08 -0.71
CA MET A 1 -1.40 14.64 -0.35
C MET A 1 -0.03 14.05 -0.63
N GLN A 2 0.74 13.62 0.39
CA GLN A 2 2.18 13.31 0.25
C GLN A 2 2.45 12.33 -0.91
N GLU A 3 3.29 12.77 -1.87
CA GLU A 3 3.67 11.99 -3.07
C GLU A 3 4.49 10.74 -2.75
N TYR A 4 5.07 10.67 -1.55
CA TYR A 4 5.94 9.60 -1.12
C TYR A 4 5.36 8.86 0.08
N THR A 5 5.74 7.60 0.22
CA THR A 5 5.41 6.74 1.37
C THR A 5 6.56 5.78 1.62
N PHE A 6 6.77 5.37 2.86
CA PHE A 6 7.65 4.25 3.16
C PHE A 6 6.92 2.93 2.93
N ALA A 7 7.69 1.89 2.62
CA ALA A 7 7.25 0.52 2.50
C ALA A 7 8.34 -0.44 2.96
N LEU A 8 7.93 -1.63 3.41
CA LEU A 8 8.84 -2.72 3.72
C LEU A 8 8.98 -3.61 2.49
N LYS A 9 10.22 -3.97 2.14
CA LYS A 9 10.47 -4.92 1.06
C LYS A 9 10.21 -6.35 1.55
N ILE A 10 9.36 -7.08 0.84
CA ILE A 10 9.02 -8.49 1.13
C ILE A 10 9.23 -9.30 -0.15
N GLY A 11 10.36 -10.01 -0.23
CA GLY A 11 10.75 -10.71 -1.45
C GLY A 11 10.97 -9.73 -2.60
N GLU A 12 10.15 -9.85 -3.65
CA GLU A 12 10.16 -8.94 -4.81
C GLU A 12 9.10 -7.82 -4.71
N ASP A 13 8.23 -7.88 -3.69
CA ASP A 13 7.12 -6.95 -3.50
C ASP A 13 7.37 -5.95 -2.37
N TYR A 14 6.48 -4.98 -2.24
CA TYR A 14 6.49 -3.97 -1.19
C TYR A 14 5.20 -4.00 -0.38
N LEU A 15 5.32 -4.12 0.94
CA LEU A 15 4.24 -3.89 1.87
C LEU A 15 4.18 -2.41 2.22
N ILE A 16 3.13 -1.74 1.74
CA ILE A 16 2.86 -0.34 2.06
C ILE A 16 2.04 -0.30 3.35
N SER A 17 2.59 0.32 4.38
CA SER A 17 1.91 0.62 5.64
C SER A 17 1.99 2.13 5.90
N PRO A 18 1.02 2.76 6.58
CA PRO A 18 1.17 4.15 6.96
C PRO A 18 2.35 4.27 7.92
N MET A 19 3.34 5.04 7.50
CA MET A 19 4.59 5.25 8.22
C MET A 19 4.97 6.73 8.14
N GLU A 20 5.42 7.28 9.26
CA GLU A 20 5.81 8.69 9.35
C GLU A 20 7.11 8.83 10.12
N ILE A 21 8.08 9.53 9.53
CA ILE A 21 9.31 9.91 10.23
C ILE A 21 9.14 11.32 10.76
N ASN A 22 9.19 11.47 12.08
CA ASN A 22 9.09 12.75 12.76
C ASN A 22 10.43 13.49 12.73
N LEU A 23 10.40 14.80 13.03
CA LEU A 23 11.60 15.66 13.07
C LEU A 23 12.63 15.21 14.11
N ASP A 24 12.18 14.55 15.19
CA ASP A 24 13.03 13.98 16.23
C ASP A 24 13.65 12.62 15.85
N LYS A 25 13.49 12.20 14.59
CA LYS A 25 13.95 10.93 14.02
C LYS A 25 13.26 9.69 14.58
N THR A 26 12.09 9.85 15.20
CA THR A 26 11.22 8.71 15.52
C THR A 26 10.45 8.25 14.29
N LEU A 27 10.23 6.94 14.18
CA LEU A 27 9.39 6.34 13.14
C LEU A 27 8.10 5.85 13.79
N PHE A 28 6.98 6.40 13.34
CA PHE A 28 5.66 5.86 13.63
C PHE A 28 5.25 4.86 12.54
N SER A 29 4.76 3.70 12.95
CA SER A 29 4.31 2.63 12.04
C SER A 29 3.10 1.92 12.61
N TYR A 30 2.15 1.52 11.75
CA TYR A 30 1.03 0.66 12.12
C TYR A 30 1.34 -0.84 12.01
N CYS A 31 2.54 -1.20 11.54
CA CYS A 31 3.03 -2.57 11.48
C CYS A 31 4.33 -2.69 12.26
N ASP A 32 4.58 -3.86 12.84
CA ASP A 32 5.86 -4.18 13.44
C ASP A 32 6.98 -4.11 12.39
N ILE A 33 8.12 -3.56 12.80
CA ILE A 33 9.35 -3.51 11.99
C ILE A 33 10.42 -4.26 12.76
N GLU A 34 10.97 -5.29 12.14
CA GLU A 34 11.99 -6.15 12.71
C GLU A 34 13.39 -5.67 12.34
N SER A 35 14.37 -6.14 13.12
CA SER A 35 15.79 -5.91 12.80
C SER A 35 16.13 -6.49 11.43
N ALA A 36 16.99 -5.80 10.68
CA ALA A 36 17.42 -6.16 9.33
C ALA A 36 16.34 -6.09 8.23
N GLN A 37 15.19 -5.47 8.49
CA GLN A 37 14.25 -5.11 7.44
C GLN A 37 14.67 -3.83 6.70
N GLU A 38 14.47 -3.82 5.38
CA GLU A 38 14.73 -2.66 4.53
C GLU A 38 13.47 -1.79 4.40
N LEU A 39 13.61 -0.50 4.74
CA LEU A 39 12.60 0.52 4.48
C LEU A 39 12.92 1.24 3.17
N SER A 40 12.01 1.15 2.21
CA SER A 40 12.13 1.81 0.91
C SER A 40 11.18 3.00 0.82
N LEU A 41 11.68 4.14 0.35
CA LEU A 41 10.85 5.29 0.03
C LEU A 41 10.29 5.13 -1.38
N LEU A 42 8.96 5.01 -1.48
CA LEU A 42 8.25 4.81 -2.74
C LEU A 42 7.50 6.09 -3.14
N LYS A 43 7.49 6.37 -4.44
CA LYS A 43 6.63 7.41 -5.03
C LYS A 43 5.27 6.81 -5.41
N LYS A 44 4.19 7.46 -4.98
CA LYS A 44 2.83 7.07 -5.36
C LYS A 44 2.63 7.25 -6.86
N THR A 45 2.10 6.22 -7.50
CA THR A 45 1.59 6.25 -8.87
C THR A 45 0.07 6.48 -8.85
N ASN A 46 -0.53 6.73 -10.01
CA ASN A 46 -1.98 6.89 -10.10
C ASN A 46 -2.68 5.57 -9.71
N PHE A 47 -3.31 5.57 -8.54
CA PHE A 47 -3.93 4.39 -7.94
C PHE A 47 -5.02 3.77 -8.81
N ILE A 48 -5.88 4.60 -9.42
CA ILE A 48 -7.00 4.13 -10.23
C ILE A 48 -6.50 3.49 -11.52
N GLU A 49 -5.50 4.10 -12.16
CA GLU A 49 -4.91 3.55 -13.38
C GLU A 49 -4.16 2.25 -13.12
N ALA A 50 -3.37 2.20 -12.04
CA ALA A 50 -2.65 1.00 -11.62
C ALA A 50 -3.61 -0.18 -11.35
N ILE A 51 -4.65 0.04 -10.53
CA ILE A 51 -5.65 -1.00 -10.23
C ILE A 51 -6.35 -1.51 -11.48
N LYS A 52 -6.75 -0.62 -12.40
CA LYS A 52 -7.41 -1.04 -13.65
C LYS A 52 -6.51 -1.96 -14.46
N LYS A 53 -5.26 -1.56 -14.68
CA LYS A 53 -4.26 -2.35 -15.42
C LYS A 53 -3.99 -3.70 -14.75
N ASP A 54 -3.80 -3.71 -13.44
CA ASP A 54 -3.49 -4.93 -12.69
C ASP A 54 -4.68 -5.89 -12.67
N TYR A 55 -5.89 -5.36 -12.52
CA TYR A 55 -7.12 -6.16 -12.57
C TYR A 55 -7.39 -6.73 -13.97
N GLU A 56 -7.20 -5.94 -15.03
CA GLU A 56 -7.27 -6.43 -16.42
C GLU A 56 -6.31 -7.61 -16.61
N LYS A 57 -5.04 -7.45 -16.22
CA LYS A 57 -4.04 -8.52 -16.31
C LYS A 57 -4.41 -9.74 -15.46
N PHE A 58 -4.88 -9.54 -14.24
CA PHE A 58 -5.29 -10.63 -13.34
C PHE A 58 -6.51 -11.40 -13.86
N SER A 59 -7.46 -10.71 -14.48
CA SER A 59 -8.73 -11.29 -14.96
C SER A 59 -8.64 -11.95 -16.33
N LEU A 60 -7.52 -11.77 -17.05
CA LEU A 60 -7.24 -12.49 -18.29
C LEU A 60 -7.42 -14.01 -18.08
N ASN A 61 -8.20 -14.63 -18.97
CA ASN A 61 -8.52 -16.07 -18.96
C ASN A 61 -9.21 -16.59 -17.68
N LYS A 62 -9.81 -15.70 -16.88
CA LYS A 62 -10.64 -16.09 -15.72
C LYS A 62 -12.13 -15.97 -16.04
N PRO A 63 -12.98 -16.83 -15.45
CA PRO A 63 -14.42 -16.68 -15.58
C PRO A 63 -14.90 -15.36 -14.96
N LYS A 64 -16.11 -14.93 -15.34
CA LYS A 64 -16.74 -13.73 -14.79
C LYS A 64 -16.79 -13.84 -13.25
N PRO A 65 -16.31 -12.83 -12.51
CA PRO A 65 -16.32 -12.87 -11.06
C PRO A 65 -17.77 -12.83 -10.52
N LEU A 66 -18.02 -13.59 -9.46
CA LEU A 66 -19.29 -13.52 -8.72
C LEU A 66 -19.36 -12.26 -7.84
N GLY A 67 -18.21 -11.75 -7.39
CA GLY A 67 -18.09 -10.58 -6.54
C GLY A 67 -16.63 -10.25 -6.24
N ALA A 68 -16.41 -9.25 -5.39
CA ALA A 68 -15.08 -8.83 -4.95
C ALA A 68 -15.05 -8.69 -3.42
N ILE A 69 -13.92 -9.05 -2.82
CA ILE A 69 -13.64 -8.83 -1.40
C ILE A 69 -12.63 -7.70 -1.32
N PHE A 70 -12.99 -6.64 -0.61
CA PHE A 70 -12.09 -5.53 -0.34
C PHE A 70 -11.68 -5.57 1.13
N ASN A 71 -10.38 -5.63 1.38
CA ASN A 71 -9.87 -5.55 2.74
C ASN A 71 -10.08 -4.13 3.30
N ASP A 72 -10.65 -4.03 4.50
CA ASP A 72 -10.74 -2.78 5.26
C ASP A 72 -9.44 -2.55 6.03
N CYS A 73 -8.41 -2.11 5.30
CA CYS A 73 -7.09 -1.87 5.88
C CYS A 73 -6.98 -0.46 6.50
N ILE A 74 -6.03 -0.29 7.41
CA ILE A 74 -5.77 1.01 8.08
C ILE A 74 -5.53 2.14 7.08
N LEU A 75 -4.91 1.87 5.92
CA LEU A 75 -4.73 2.87 4.86
C LEU A 75 -6.06 3.42 4.34
N ARG A 76 -7.08 2.56 4.14
CA ARG A 76 -8.42 3.02 3.75
C ARG A 76 -9.06 3.84 4.84
N ARG A 77 -8.98 3.38 6.10
CA ARG A 77 -9.55 4.09 7.25
C ARG A 77 -8.91 5.44 7.50
N LEU A 78 -7.64 5.62 7.17
CA LEU A 78 -6.94 6.90 7.34
C LEU A 78 -7.15 7.85 6.17
N HIS A 79 -7.14 7.33 4.94
CA HIS A 79 -7.14 8.18 3.74
C HIS A 79 -8.51 8.37 3.10
N ASN A 80 -9.51 7.56 3.45
CA ASN A 80 -10.87 7.64 2.89
C ASN A 80 -11.91 8.13 3.90
N LYS A 81 -11.50 8.91 4.92
CA LYS A 81 -12.39 9.36 6.02
C LYS A 81 -13.49 10.32 5.58
N GLU A 82 -13.37 10.93 4.41
CA GLU A 82 -14.28 11.98 3.92
C GLU A 82 -15.24 11.49 2.81
N HIS A 83 -15.43 10.18 2.69
CA HIS A 83 -16.39 9.56 1.76
C HIS A 83 -17.51 8.85 2.52
#